data_AF-A0A7I8E5H3-F1
#
_entry.id   AF-A0A7I8E5H3-F1
#
_cell.length_a   1.000
_cell.length_b   1.000
_cell.length_c   1.000
_cell.angle_alpha   90.00
_cell.angle_beta   90.00
_cell.angle_gamma   90.00
#
_symmetry.space_group_name_H-M   'P 1'
#
loop_
_entity.id
_entity.type
_entity.pdbx_description
1 polymer ?
#
loop_
_entity_poly.entity_id
_entity_poly.type
_entity_poly.pdbx_seq_one_letter_code
_entity_poly.pdbx_strand_id
1 'polypeptide(L)'
;MTQFQSAAPLVLALLLAACGGSDGGEASAPVAAAAKVSVDALPAGSYTVSSGDDGQPGVGQYYAGSDGSRLMVVNDDDEGARTLYKQSASGVWSAVPPAKTDVTLHLSGYEPRASPLAEAAQLAGNYTVPLAAGGVAMFALSAQGAIAAMGSGCQISGQTGASKLPGALAVSLKFAGCNGLPSSASGVLLADPDYAPAKLRLLVDDGSVVADLWAYVG
;
A
#
# COMPACT_ATOMS: atom_id res chain seq x y z
N MET A 1 0.74 14.41 86.76
CA MET A 1 -0.51 13.67 86.90
C MET A 1 -1.60 14.45 86.18
N THR A 2 -2.38 13.73 85.37
CA THR A 2 -3.70 14.09 84.83
C THR A 2 -3.79 15.04 83.63
N GLN A 3 -4.47 14.52 82.59
CA GLN A 3 -4.75 15.05 81.25
C GLN A 3 -5.72 16.24 81.23
N PHE A 4 -5.79 16.93 80.07
CA PHE A 4 -6.97 17.49 79.36
C PHE A 4 -6.43 18.47 78.27
N GLN A 5 -6.92 18.68 77.05
CA GLN A 5 -8.11 18.28 76.29
C GLN A 5 -7.89 18.75 74.84
N SER A 6 -8.36 17.98 73.84
CA SER A 6 -8.35 18.33 72.41
C SER A 6 -9.25 19.53 72.07
N ALA A 7 -8.91 20.29 71.03
CA ALA A 7 -9.89 21.02 70.21
C ALA A 7 -9.32 21.40 68.82
N ALA A 8 -9.87 20.78 67.77
CA ALA A 8 -10.06 21.38 66.45
C ALA A 8 -11.55 21.27 66.14
N PRO A 9 -12.20 22.32 65.59
CA PRO A 9 -12.81 22.15 64.27
C PRO A 9 -12.77 23.44 63.41
N LEU A 10 -12.52 23.37 62.09
CA LEU A 10 -13.40 22.94 60.99
C LEU A 10 -14.46 23.99 60.61
N VAL A 11 -14.22 24.66 59.47
CA VAL A 11 -15.15 25.56 58.78
C VAL A 11 -15.87 24.78 57.67
N LEU A 12 -17.20 24.72 57.79
CA LEU A 12 -18.22 24.42 56.77
C LEU A 12 -18.02 25.33 55.52
N ALA A 13 -18.46 25.04 54.31
CA ALA A 13 -19.26 24.01 53.66
C ALA A 13 -19.16 24.32 52.16
N LEU A 14 -19.35 23.32 51.28
CA LEU A 14 -20.09 23.51 50.05
C LEU A 14 -20.58 22.13 49.57
N LEU A 15 -21.90 22.06 49.46
CA LEU A 15 -22.68 20.93 49.00
C LEU A 15 -22.41 20.68 47.51
N LEU A 16 -22.05 19.45 47.16
CA LEU A 16 -22.49 18.85 45.88
C LEU A 16 -23.06 17.47 46.18
N ALA A 17 -24.39 17.41 46.13
CA ALA A 17 -25.14 16.17 45.99
C ALA A 17 -25.31 15.88 44.48
N ALA A 18 -24.79 14.75 44.02
CA ALA A 18 -25.31 13.93 42.92
C ALA A 18 -24.50 12.63 42.91
N CYS A 19 -25.08 11.52 43.37
CA CYS A 19 -25.49 10.38 42.53
C CYS A 19 -24.31 9.80 41.72
N GLY A 20 -23.72 8.66 42.08
CA GLY A 20 -24.41 7.38 42.19
C GLY A 20 -24.37 6.68 40.83
N GLY A 21 -23.23 6.06 40.51
CA GLY A 21 -23.02 5.28 39.29
C GLY A 21 -21.71 4.50 39.41
N SER A 22 -21.82 3.21 39.73
CA SER A 22 -20.70 2.28 39.67
C SER A 22 -20.37 2.01 38.21
N ASP A 23 -19.36 2.66 37.68
CA ASP A 23 -18.79 2.27 36.39
C ASP A 23 -17.35 1.83 36.61
N GLY A 24 -17.14 0.52 36.40
CA GLY A 24 -15.83 -0.09 36.37
C GLY A 24 -14.97 0.66 35.35
N GLY A 25 -13.93 1.31 35.86
CA GLY A 25 -12.90 1.90 35.03
C GLY A 25 -12.15 0.81 34.30
N GLU A 26 -12.67 0.38 33.15
CA GLU A 26 -11.83 -0.21 32.11
C GLU A 26 -10.85 0.88 31.68
N ALA A 27 -9.65 0.81 32.26
CA ALA A 27 -8.49 1.51 31.76
C ALA A 27 -8.36 1.16 30.28
N SER A 28 -8.75 2.08 29.40
CA SER A 28 -8.57 1.93 27.96
C SER A 28 -7.08 1.71 27.74
N ALA A 29 -6.70 0.51 27.32
CA ALA A 29 -5.33 0.19 26.97
C ALA A 29 -4.84 1.21 25.94
N PRO A 30 -3.60 1.72 26.04
CA PRO A 30 -3.07 2.65 25.05
C PRO A 30 -3.09 1.95 23.69
N VAL A 31 -3.78 2.56 22.71
CA VAL A 31 -3.75 2.11 21.32
C VAL A 31 -2.30 2.16 20.87
N ALA A 32 -1.74 0.99 20.51
CA ALA A 32 -0.38 0.92 20.00
C ALA A 32 -0.24 1.85 18.78
N ALA A 33 0.78 2.72 18.80
CA ALA A 33 1.04 3.63 17.69
C ALA A 33 1.37 2.81 16.43
N ALA A 34 0.84 3.23 15.28
CA ALA A 34 1.20 2.63 14.00
C ALA A 34 2.70 2.80 13.72
N ALA A 35 3.32 1.75 13.17
CA ALA A 35 4.71 1.79 12.75
C ALA A 35 4.96 2.91 11.74
N LYS A 36 6.06 3.63 11.91
CA LYS A 36 6.51 4.67 10.98
C LYS A 36 7.30 4.05 9.84
N VAL A 37 7.13 4.61 8.66
CA VAL A 37 7.87 4.21 7.46
C VAL A 37 8.60 5.43 6.92
N SER A 38 9.84 5.25 6.49
CA SER A 38 10.63 6.24 5.76
C SER A 38 11.48 5.55 4.71
N VAL A 39 11.59 6.17 3.54
CA VAL A 39 12.45 5.72 2.43
C VAL A 39 13.17 6.95 1.90
N ASP A 40 14.44 6.81 1.55
CA ASP A 40 15.20 7.91 0.94
C ASP A 40 14.48 8.46 -0.30
N ALA A 41 14.51 9.79 -0.43
CA ALA A 41 13.85 10.49 -1.51
C ALA A 41 14.76 10.63 -2.73
N LEU A 42 14.33 10.09 -3.88
CA LEU A 42 14.98 10.34 -5.17
C LEU A 42 14.29 11.49 -5.94
N PRO A 43 14.99 12.15 -6.90
CA PRO A 43 14.35 13.07 -7.83
C PRO A 43 13.23 12.40 -8.65
N ALA A 44 12.32 13.19 -9.23
CA ALA A 44 11.26 12.65 -10.10
C ALA A 44 11.85 11.80 -11.24
N GLY A 45 11.26 10.63 -11.49
CA GLY A 45 11.78 9.64 -12.43
C GLY A 45 11.57 8.21 -11.95
N SER A 46 12.07 7.27 -12.74
CA SER A 46 12.03 5.85 -12.44
C SER A 46 13.44 5.32 -12.26
N TYR A 47 13.61 4.42 -11.30
CA TYR A 47 14.92 3.89 -10.94
C TYR A 47 14.84 2.40 -10.62
N THR A 48 15.92 1.68 -10.92
CA THR A 48 16.25 0.44 -10.22
C THR A 48 17.00 0.83 -8.97
N VAL A 49 16.62 0.28 -7.82
CA VAL A 49 17.21 0.62 -6.52
C VAL A 49 17.70 -0.63 -5.81
N SER A 50 18.77 -0.45 -5.03
CA SER A 50 19.21 -1.43 -4.04
C SER A 50 19.05 -0.81 -2.66
N SER A 51 18.50 -1.56 -1.72
CA SER A 51 18.40 -1.17 -0.32
C SER A 51 19.18 -2.13 0.56
N GLY A 52 19.87 -1.59 1.56
CA GLY A 52 20.52 -2.38 2.62
C GLY A 52 20.65 -1.60 3.91
N ASP A 53 19.97 -2.05 4.98
CA ASP A 53 20.60 -2.64 6.19
C ASP A 53 19.56 -3.23 7.18
N ASP A 54 20.04 -4.12 8.06
CA ASP A 54 19.38 -4.96 9.09
C ASP A 54 18.21 -5.86 8.63
N GLY A 55 18.56 -6.87 7.81
CA GLY A 55 17.88 -8.16 7.83
C GLY A 55 17.49 -8.74 6.48
N GLN A 56 17.20 -7.91 5.47
CA GLN A 56 16.94 -8.36 4.09
C GLN A 56 17.35 -7.28 3.07
N PRO A 57 18.56 -7.35 2.48
CA PRO A 57 18.88 -6.53 1.33
C PRO A 57 17.87 -6.83 0.20
N GLY A 58 17.41 -5.78 -0.46
CA GLY A 58 16.36 -5.87 -1.48
C GLY A 58 16.75 -5.09 -2.72
N VAL A 59 16.58 -5.71 -3.89
CA VAL A 59 16.56 -5.01 -5.18
C VAL A 59 15.10 -4.71 -5.52
N GLY A 60 14.85 -3.51 -6.04
CA GLY A 60 13.50 -3.06 -6.30
C GLY A 60 13.40 -2.04 -7.41
N GLN A 61 12.16 -1.66 -7.73
CA GLN A 61 11.88 -0.52 -8.59
C GLN A 61 11.41 0.66 -7.74
N TYR A 62 11.76 1.87 -8.14
CA TYR A 62 11.35 3.09 -7.48
C TYR A 62 10.80 4.08 -8.50
N TYR A 63 9.60 4.58 -8.27
CA TYR A 63 8.92 5.56 -9.10
C TYR A 63 8.67 6.81 -8.27
N ALA A 64 9.18 7.95 -8.71
CA ALA A 64 8.94 9.26 -8.11
C ALA A 64 8.16 10.15 -9.07
N GLY A 65 6.95 10.52 -8.66
CA GLY A 65 6.15 11.53 -9.32
C GLY A 65 6.67 12.93 -9.05
N SER A 66 6.42 13.85 -9.98
CA SER A 66 6.78 15.26 -9.84
C SER A 66 5.95 16.01 -8.79
N ASP A 67 4.86 15.41 -8.31
CA ASP A 67 3.96 15.92 -7.28
C ASP A 67 4.36 15.45 -5.86
N GLY A 68 5.46 14.70 -5.74
CA GLY A 68 5.91 14.11 -4.48
C GLY A 68 5.31 12.74 -4.17
N SER A 69 4.41 12.20 -5.02
CA SER A 69 3.98 10.81 -4.89
C SER A 69 5.13 9.85 -5.20
N ARG A 70 5.19 8.73 -4.50
CA ARG A 70 6.27 7.74 -4.66
C ARG A 70 5.75 6.31 -4.51
N LEU A 71 6.38 5.41 -5.24
CA LEU A 71 6.18 3.97 -5.12
C LEU A 71 7.54 3.29 -5.17
N MET A 72 7.90 2.56 -4.11
CA MET A 72 9.00 1.61 -4.12
C MET A 72 8.42 0.20 -4.05
N VAL A 73 8.85 -0.64 -4.99
CA VAL A 73 8.48 -2.05 -5.10
C VAL A 73 9.68 -2.85 -4.63
N VAL A 74 9.54 -3.60 -3.54
CA VAL A 74 10.54 -4.58 -3.11
C VAL A 74 10.08 -5.95 -3.58
N ASN A 75 10.93 -6.57 -4.41
CA ASN A 75 10.63 -7.87 -5.00
C ASN A 75 11.04 -9.02 -4.07
N ASP A 76 10.42 -10.18 -4.26
CA ASP A 76 10.91 -11.47 -3.79
C ASP A 76 11.90 -12.10 -4.80
N ASP A 77 12.31 -13.33 -4.52
CA ASP A 77 13.29 -14.07 -5.33
C ASP A 77 12.75 -14.46 -6.71
N ASP A 78 11.42 -14.45 -6.89
CA ASP A 78 10.73 -14.72 -8.16
C ASP A 78 10.35 -13.42 -8.91
N GLU A 79 10.93 -12.28 -8.49
CA GLU A 79 10.65 -10.92 -8.97
C GLU A 79 9.23 -10.39 -8.69
N GLY A 80 8.41 -11.15 -7.95
CA GLY A 80 7.09 -10.76 -7.51
C GLY A 80 7.15 -9.65 -6.45
N ALA A 81 6.22 -8.70 -6.47
CA ALA A 81 6.19 -7.65 -5.47
C ALA A 81 5.79 -8.20 -4.10
N ARG A 82 6.76 -8.25 -3.19
CA ARG A 82 6.55 -8.68 -1.79
C ARG A 82 6.05 -7.54 -0.92
N THR A 83 6.59 -6.34 -1.12
CA THR A 83 6.25 -5.17 -0.31
C THR A 83 6.22 -3.92 -1.16
N LEU A 84 5.17 -3.12 -1.00
CA LEU A 84 5.07 -1.80 -1.60
C LEU A 84 5.26 -0.74 -0.52
N TYR A 85 6.21 0.17 -0.73
CA TYR A 85 6.30 1.40 0.05
C TYR A 85 5.76 2.55 -0.78
N LYS A 86 4.76 3.26 -0.25
CA LYS A 86 4.01 4.28 -0.97
C LYS A 86 4.10 5.60 -0.23
N GLN A 87 4.42 6.68 -0.95
CA GLN A 87 4.29 8.04 -0.43
C GLN A 87 3.18 8.74 -1.20
N SER A 88 2.23 9.32 -0.49
CA SER A 88 1.27 10.24 -1.13
C SER A 88 1.88 11.64 -1.27
N ALA A 89 1.22 12.54 -2.01
CA ALA A 89 1.67 13.93 -2.15
C ALA A 89 1.75 14.70 -0.82
N SER A 90 1.14 14.20 0.28
CA SER A 90 1.30 14.78 1.62
C SER A 90 2.67 14.49 2.27
N GLY A 91 3.48 13.62 1.66
CA GLY A 91 4.78 13.22 2.19
C GLY A 91 4.72 12.07 3.21
N VAL A 92 3.53 11.56 3.53
CA VAL A 92 3.39 10.42 4.45
C VAL A 92 3.64 9.11 3.71
N TRP A 93 4.58 8.32 4.22
CA TRP A 93 4.88 6.96 3.76
C TRP A 93 3.97 5.92 4.42
N SER A 94 3.62 4.88 3.67
CA SER A 94 3.00 3.66 4.16
C SER A 94 3.66 2.44 3.52
N ALA A 95 3.46 1.28 4.14
CA ALA A 95 3.89 -0.01 3.62
C ALA A 95 2.67 -0.92 3.41
N VAL A 96 2.73 -1.75 2.38
CA VAL A 96 1.79 -2.85 2.14
C VAL A 96 2.58 -4.14 1.94
N PRO A 97 2.38 -5.18 2.78
CA PRO A 97 1.54 -5.17 3.98
C PRO A 97 2.00 -4.14 5.05
N PRO A 98 1.12 -3.74 5.99
CA PRO A 98 1.47 -2.79 7.04
C PRO A 98 2.69 -3.26 7.85
N ALA A 99 3.64 -2.35 8.05
CA ALA A 99 4.82 -2.62 8.85
C ALA A 99 4.44 -2.89 10.32
N LYS A 100 5.09 -3.88 10.94
CA LYS A 100 4.88 -4.24 12.35
C LYS A 100 5.77 -3.45 13.32
N THR A 101 6.85 -2.90 12.80
CA THR A 101 7.85 -2.08 13.50
C THR A 101 8.23 -0.92 12.60
N ASP A 102 8.81 0.13 13.17
CA ASP A 102 9.32 1.25 12.37
C ASP A 102 10.30 0.74 11.30
N VAL A 103 10.19 1.28 10.08
CA VAL A 103 11.01 0.92 8.92
C VAL A 103 11.67 2.18 8.39
N THR A 104 12.99 2.15 8.26
CA THR A 104 13.75 3.15 7.50
C THR A 104 14.55 2.43 6.42
N LEU A 105 14.29 2.77 5.16
CA LEU A 105 15.00 2.20 4.02
C LEU A 105 16.01 3.21 3.49
N HIS A 106 17.28 2.88 3.69
CA HIS A 106 18.39 3.57 3.05
C HIS A 106 18.71 2.90 1.72
N LEU A 107 18.82 3.72 0.67
CA LEU A 107 19.17 3.24 -0.66
C LEU A 107 20.69 3.20 -0.77
N SER A 108 21.25 2.01 -0.95
CA SER A 108 22.70 1.81 -1.14
C SER A 108 23.15 2.18 -2.56
N GLY A 109 22.21 2.21 -3.51
CA GLY A 109 22.43 2.64 -4.89
C GLY A 109 21.12 2.79 -5.65
N TYR A 110 21.15 3.63 -6.69
CA TYR A 110 20.05 3.77 -7.64
C TYR A 110 20.58 4.04 -9.04
N GLU A 111 19.91 3.48 -10.04
CA GLU A 111 20.20 3.70 -11.45
C GLU A 111 18.92 4.14 -12.17
N PRO A 112 18.95 5.27 -12.92
CA PRO A 112 17.80 5.68 -13.72
C PRO A 112 17.41 4.60 -14.73
N ARG A 113 16.11 4.37 -14.88
CA ARG A 113 15.56 3.43 -15.86
C ARG A 113 14.50 4.09 -16.73
N ALA A 114 14.33 3.55 -17.93
CA ALA A 114 13.24 3.97 -18.79
C ALA A 114 11.89 3.51 -18.21
N SER A 115 10.90 4.38 -18.20
CA SER A 115 9.51 4.01 -17.97
C SER A 115 8.69 4.62 -19.09
N PRO A 116 8.45 3.86 -20.17
CA PRO A 116 7.65 4.32 -21.29
C PRO A 116 6.32 4.88 -20.80
N LEU A 117 5.88 5.98 -21.41
CA LEU A 117 4.58 6.56 -21.08
C LEU A 117 3.49 5.51 -21.34
N ALA A 118 2.71 5.20 -20.32
CA ALA A 118 1.58 4.29 -20.43
C ALA A 118 0.33 5.09 -20.79
N GLU A 119 -0.16 4.94 -22.01
CA GLU A 119 -1.44 5.49 -22.46
C GLU A 119 -2.44 4.37 -22.70
N ALA A 120 -3.65 4.49 -22.15
CA ALA A 120 -4.66 3.42 -22.22
C ALA A 120 -4.96 2.99 -23.67
N ALA A 121 -4.97 3.93 -24.61
CA ALA A 121 -5.17 3.67 -26.03
C ALA A 121 -4.09 2.77 -26.65
N GLN A 122 -2.84 2.91 -26.20
CA GLN A 122 -1.70 2.11 -26.69
C GLN A 122 -1.65 0.72 -26.06
N LEU A 123 -2.29 0.58 -24.90
CA LEU A 123 -2.36 -0.66 -24.12
C LEU A 123 -3.69 -1.39 -24.32
N ALA A 124 -4.54 -0.94 -25.24
CA ALA A 124 -5.81 -1.57 -25.49
C ALA A 124 -5.61 -2.98 -26.07
N GLY A 125 -6.31 -3.98 -25.51
CA GLY A 125 -6.14 -5.37 -25.93
C GLY A 125 -6.79 -6.37 -24.97
N ASN A 126 -6.66 -7.65 -25.32
CA ASN A 126 -7.08 -8.75 -24.47
C ASN A 126 -5.87 -9.33 -23.76
N TYR A 127 -6.02 -9.58 -22.46
CA TYR A 127 -4.95 -9.99 -21.59
C TYR A 127 -5.32 -11.23 -20.80
N THR A 128 -4.29 -12.01 -20.53
CA THR A 128 -4.32 -13.24 -19.75
C THR A 128 -3.40 -13.08 -18.56
N VAL A 129 -3.89 -13.38 -17.36
CA VAL A 129 -3.16 -13.27 -16.09
C VAL A 129 -3.14 -14.64 -15.41
N PRO A 130 -1.97 -15.31 -15.33
CA PRO A 130 -1.78 -16.45 -14.45
C PRO A 130 -1.94 -16.04 -12.99
N LEU A 131 -2.65 -16.84 -12.19
CA LEU A 131 -2.88 -16.54 -10.78
C LEU A 131 -2.00 -17.41 -9.89
N ALA A 132 -1.49 -16.84 -8.80
CA ALA A 132 -0.64 -17.57 -7.83
C ALA A 132 -1.35 -18.79 -7.22
N ALA A 133 -2.66 -18.70 -6.99
CA ALA A 133 -3.49 -19.82 -6.50
C ALA A 133 -3.78 -20.89 -7.58
N GLY A 134 -3.20 -20.76 -8.77
CA GLY A 134 -3.50 -21.55 -9.95
C GLY A 134 -4.67 -21.00 -10.76
N GLY A 135 -4.72 -21.40 -12.03
CA GLY A 135 -5.71 -20.92 -12.99
C GLY A 135 -5.30 -19.61 -13.66
N VAL A 136 -6.25 -19.07 -14.42
CA VAL A 136 -6.04 -17.93 -15.30
C VAL A 136 -7.26 -17.00 -15.23
N ALA A 137 -7.01 -15.71 -15.11
CA ALA A 137 -8.00 -14.67 -15.35
C ALA A 137 -7.78 -14.04 -16.73
N MET A 138 -8.86 -13.65 -17.39
CA MET A 138 -8.80 -12.93 -18.66
C MET A 138 -9.55 -11.61 -18.52
N PHE A 139 -9.04 -10.57 -19.16
CA PHE A 139 -9.73 -9.28 -19.24
C PHE A 139 -9.42 -8.55 -20.55
N ALA A 140 -10.32 -7.66 -20.95
CA ALA A 140 -10.08 -6.69 -22.02
C ALA A 140 -9.78 -5.31 -21.40
N LEU A 141 -8.73 -4.64 -21.87
CA LEU A 141 -8.47 -3.23 -21.61
C LEU A 141 -8.91 -2.43 -22.84
N SER A 142 -9.84 -1.50 -22.64
CA SER A 142 -10.28 -0.60 -23.71
C SER A 142 -9.33 0.58 -23.89
N ALA A 143 -9.40 1.24 -25.04
CA ALA A 143 -8.63 2.45 -25.31
C ALA A 143 -8.98 3.63 -24.38
N GLN A 144 -10.13 3.56 -23.71
CA GLN A 144 -10.59 4.54 -22.70
C GLN A 144 -10.22 4.11 -21.28
N GLY A 145 -9.49 3.01 -21.11
CA GLY A 145 -9.02 2.54 -19.81
C GLY A 145 -9.99 1.63 -19.06
N ALA A 146 -11.12 1.24 -19.66
CA ALA A 146 -12.05 0.31 -19.01
C ALA A 146 -11.46 -1.10 -19.01
N ILE A 147 -11.47 -1.77 -17.86
CA ILE A 147 -11.04 -3.16 -17.70
C ILE A 147 -12.28 -4.02 -17.52
N ALA A 148 -12.56 -4.89 -18.48
CA ALA A 148 -13.73 -5.77 -18.47
C ALA A 148 -13.30 -7.23 -18.34
N ALA A 149 -13.87 -7.94 -17.36
CA ALA A 149 -13.61 -9.35 -17.16
C ALA A 149 -14.06 -10.17 -18.37
N MET A 150 -13.28 -11.20 -18.71
CA MET A 150 -13.59 -12.16 -19.76
C MET A 150 -13.68 -13.57 -19.15
N GLY A 151 -14.74 -14.29 -19.48
CA GLY A 151 -14.97 -15.65 -18.97
C GLY A 151 -15.69 -15.71 -17.61
N SER A 152 -15.81 -16.93 -17.07
CA SER A 152 -16.59 -17.25 -15.87
C SER A 152 -15.75 -17.67 -14.65
N GLY A 153 -14.41 -17.69 -14.78
CA GLY A 153 -13.48 -17.99 -13.69
C GLY A 153 -13.25 -16.78 -12.77
N CYS A 154 -12.00 -16.59 -12.32
CA CYS A 154 -11.62 -15.35 -11.65
C CYS A 154 -11.84 -14.15 -12.59
N GLN A 155 -12.65 -13.19 -12.13
CA GLN A 155 -13.02 -12.01 -12.89
C GLN A 155 -12.25 -10.80 -12.39
N ILE A 156 -11.52 -10.15 -13.30
CA ILE A 156 -10.83 -8.88 -13.06
C ILE A 156 -11.56 -7.79 -13.85
N SER A 157 -12.07 -6.79 -13.17
CA SER A 157 -12.75 -5.65 -13.78
C SER A 157 -12.32 -4.34 -13.12
N GLY A 158 -12.46 -3.21 -13.81
CA GLY A 158 -11.99 -1.95 -13.25
C GLY A 158 -11.86 -0.83 -14.26
N GLN A 159 -11.06 0.17 -13.90
CA GLN A 159 -10.82 1.36 -14.70
C GLN A 159 -9.39 1.86 -14.46
N THR A 160 -8.74 2.32 -15.52
CA THR A 160 -7.49 3.08 -15.44
C THR A 160 -7.76 4.58 -15.46
N GLY A 161 -6.83 5.35 -14.91
CA GLY A 161 -6.83 6.81 -14.92
C GLY A 161 -5.42 7.37 -14.99
N ALA A 162 -5.31 8.70 -14.99
CA ALA A 162 -4.02 9.37 -15.00
C ALA A 162 -3.25 9.07 -13.70
N SER A 163 -1.99 8.66 -13.82
CA SER A 163 -1.06 8.59 -12.70
C SER A 163 -0.18 9.84 -12.64
N LYS A 164 0.39 10.08 -11.46
CA LYS A 164 1.48 11.03 -11.26
C LYS A 164 2.84 10.35 -11.23
N LEU A 165 2.85 9.02 -11.13
CA LEU A 165 4.06 8.22 -11.23
C LEU A 165 4.49 8.07 -12.69
N PRO A 166 5.79 8.15 -13.00
CA PRO A 166 6.31 8.05 -14.36
C PRO A 166 5.99 6.68 -14.99
N GLY A 167 5.50 6.71 -16.24
CA GLY A 167 5.20 5.52 -17.03
C GLY A 167 4.07 4.63 -16.48
N ALA A 168 3.24 5.17 -15.59
CA ALA A 168 2.15 4.44 -14.95
C ALA A 168 0.78 5.01 -15.31
N LEU A 169 -0.23 4.14 -15.33
CA LEU A 169 -1.63 4.52 -15.19
C LEU A 169 -2.07 4.20 -13.76
N ALA A 170 -2.88 5.08 -13.15
CA ALA A 170 -3.57 4.72 -11.92
C ALA A 170 -4.63 3.67 -12.25
N VAL A 171 -4.88 2.71 -11.36
CA VAL A 171 -5.90 1.68 -11.59
C VAL A 171 -6.70 1.41 -10.34
N SER A 172 -8.00 1.16 -10.51
CA SER A 172 -8.89 0.62 -9.50
C SER A 172 -9.54 -0.65 -10.03
N LEU A 173 -9.37 -1.75 -9.29
CA LEU A 173 -9.80 -3.09 -9.68
C LEU A 173 -10.81 -3.66 -8.70
N LYS A 174 -11.69 -4.50 -9.22
CA LYS A 174 -12.55 -5.42 -8.49
C LYS A 174 -12.23 -6.83 -8.93
N PHE A 175 -12.14 -7.72 -7.95
CA PHE A 175 -11.90 -9.13 -8.15
C PHE A 175 -13.11 -9.93 -7.67
N ALA A 176 -13.61 -10.84 -8.49
CA ALA A 176 -14.69 -11.75 -8.13
C ALA A 176 -14.29 -13.20 -8.46
N GLY A 177 -14.48 -14.11 -7.51
CA GLY A 177 -14.10 -15.52 -7.69
C GLY A 177 -12.58 -15.74 -7.78
N CYS A 178 -11.76 -14.81 -7.29
CA CYS A 178 -10.31 -14.87 -7.35
C CYS A 178 -9.73 -15.27 -5.99
N ASN A 179 -9.34 -16.53 -5.82
CA ASN A 179 -8.75 -17.00 -4.56
C ASN A 179 -7.41 -16.30 -4.29
N GLY A 180 -7.22 -15.81 -3.06
CA GLY A 180 -5.99 -15.13 -2.64
C GLY A 180 -5.88 -13.65 -3.06
N LEU A 181 -6.84 -13.10 -3.78
CA LEU A 181 -6.90 -11.67 -4.10
C LEU A 181 -7.95 -10.95 -3.25
N PRO A 182 -7.75 -9.67 -2.90
CA PRO A 182 -8.75 -8.86 -2.21
C PRO A 182 -9.98 -8.65 -3.10
N SER A 183 -11.14 -8.30 -2.54
CA SER A 183 -12.36 -8.05 -3.34
C SER A 183 -12.27 -6.79 -4.21
N SER A 184 -11.49 -5.81 -3.77
CA SER A 184 -11.10 -4.64 -4.55
C SER A 184 -9.72 -4.17 -4.15
N ALA A 185 -9.00 -3.58 -5.10
CA ALA A 185 -7.68 -3.01 -4.86
C ALA A 185 -7.48 -1.76 -5.73
N SER A 186 -6.50 -0.93 -5.38
CA SER A 186 -6.07 0.18 -6.24
C SER A 186 -4.55 0.29 -6.24
N GLY A 187 -4.00 0.88 -7.28
CA GLY A 187 -2.56 1.01 -7.44
C GLY A 187 -2.20 1.51 -8.83
N VAL A 188 -1.25 0.84 -9.47
CA VAL A 188 -0.73 1.22 -10.78
C VAL A 188 -0.74 0.08 -11.78
N LEU A 189 -0.86 0.45 -13.04
CA LEU A 189 -0.60 -0.38 -14.20
C LEU A 189 0.63 0.18 -14.92
N LEU A 190 1.62 -0.69 -15.13
CA LEU A 190 2.91 -0.37 -15.75
C LEU A 190 3.06 -1.18 -17.04
N ALA A 191 3.60 -0.56 -18.08
CA ALA A 191 4.03 -1.22 -19.31
C ALA A 191 5.56 -1.28 -19.32
N ASP A 192 6.11 -2.31 -18.71
CA ASP A 192 7.53 -2.43 -18.43
C ASP A 192 8.18 -3.47 -19.35
N PRO A 193 9.07 -3.05 -20.28
CA PRO A 193 9.69 -3.96 -21.24
C PRO A 193 10.66 -4.96 -20.59
N ASP A 194 11.16 -4.69 -19.37
CA ASP A 194 12.12 -5.55 -18.68
C ASP A 194 11.46 -6.88 -18.25
N TYR A 195 10.13 -6.90 -18.12
CA TYR A 195 9.35 -8.08 -17.74
C TYR A 195 8.74 -8.85 -18.93
N ALA A 196 9.30 -8.70 -20.13
CA ALA A 196 8.85 -9.48 -21.29
C ALA A 196 8.91 -11.00 -20.98
N PRO A 197 7.90 -11.81 -21.36
CA PRO A 197 6.85 -11.49 -22.33
C PRO A 197 5.58 -10.85 -21.74
N ALA A 198 5.53 -10.57 -20.43
CA ALA A 198 4.43 -9.79 -19.88
C ALA A 198 4.41 -8.40 -20.54
N LYS A 199 3.22 -7.92 -20.89
CA LYS A 199 3.05 -6.59 -21.49
C LYS A 199 2.63 -5.56 -20.46
N LEU A 200 1.89 -6.00 -19.45
CA LEU A 200 1.40 -5.18 -18.36
C LEU A 200 1.78 -5.82 -17.04
N ARG A 201 2.14 -5.00 -16.07
CA ARG A 201 2.21 -5.38 -14.65
C ARG A 201 1.23 -4.52 -13.89
N LEU A 202 0.24 -5.13 -13.24
CA LEU A 202 -0.68 -4.45 -12.33
C LEU A 202 -0.18 -4.67 -10.91
N LEU A 203 0.22 -3.58 -10.26
CA LEU A 203 0.63 -3.56 -8.85
C LEU A 203 -0.47 -2.86 -8.07
N VAL A 204 -1.31 -3.64 -7.40
CA VAL A 204 -2.46 -3.11 -6.66
C VAL A 204 -2.50 -3.64 -5.25
N ASP A 205 -3.13 -2.89 -4.35
CA ASP A 205 -3.31 -3.29 -2.96
C ASP A 205 -4.65 -2.82 -2.39
N ASP A 206 -5.06 -3.44 -1.28
CA ASP A 206 -6.16 -3.01 -0.42
C ASP A 206 -5.66 -2.38 0.90
N GLY A 207 -4.36 -2.06 0.96
CA GLY A 207 -3.67 -1.61 2.16
C GLY A 207 -3.19 -2.72 3.10
N SER A 208 -3.59 -3.98 2.88
CA SER A 208 -3.14 -5.14 3.66
C SER A 208 -2.41 -6.18 2.82
N VAL A 209 -2.89 -6.42 1.60
CA VAL A 209 -2.38 -7.42 0.67
C VAL A 209 -1.91 -6.74 -0.61
N VAL A 210 -0.73 -7.14 -1.10
CA VAL A 210 -0.24 -6.78 -2.42
C VAL A 210 -0.72 -7.85 -3.42
N ALA A 211 -1.29 -7.40 -4.52
CA ALA A 211 -1.52 -8.21 -5.70
C ALA A 211 -0.62 -7.71 -6.83
N ASP A 212 0.33 -8.55 -7.23
CA ASP A 212 1.20 -8.35 -8.37
C ASP A 212 0.76 -9.26 -9.52
N LEU A 213 0.15 -8.66 -10.54
CA LEU A 213 -0.49 -9.38 -11.62
C LEU A 213 0.20 -9.08 -12.93
N TRP A 214 0.75 -10.11 -13.55
CA TRP A 214 1.49 -10.00 -14.80
C TRP A 214 0.56 -10.42 -15.94
N ALA A 215 0.28 -9.48 -16.85
CA ALA A 215 -0.66 -9.67 -17.93
C ALA A 215 0.07 -9.87 -19.27
N TYR A 216 -0.26 -10.98 -19.92
CA TYR A 216 0.27 -11.40 -21.21
C TYR A 216 -0.79 -11.19 -22.28
N VAL A 217 -0.39 -10.87 -23.51
CA VAL A 217 -1.35 -10.76 -24.62
C VAL A 217 -1.99 -12.12 -24.85
N GLY A 218 -3.33 -12.14 -24.84
CA GLY A 218 -4.14 -13.32 -25.13
C GLY A 218 -4.46 -13.50 -26.61
#